data_AF-A0A7S2Z5G1-F1
#
_entry.id   AF-A0A7S2Z5G1-F1
#
_cell.length_a   1.000
_cell.length_b   1.000
_cell.length_c   1.000
_cell.angle_alpha   90.00
_cell.angle_beta   90.00
_cell.angle_gamma   90.00
#
_symmetry.space_group_name_H-M   'P 1'
#
loop_
_entity.id
_entity.type
_entity.pdbx_description
1 polymer ?
#
loop_
_entity_poly.entity_id
_entity_poly.type
_entity_poly.pdbx_seq_one_letter_code
_entity_poly.pdbx_strand_id
1 'polypeptide(L)'
;GEDPITRGLLLLREVTRKLRQKRVDLGALTLASPEVKFEMDTETHDPLDVGMYVTRETNKVVEEMMLLANETVARCIFEKGFARTAVLRRHPVPTQQMF
;
A
#
# COMPACT_ATOMS: atom_id res chain seq x y z
N GLY A 1 -18.74 -7.10 -22.81
CA GLY A 1 -19.90 -7.09 -21.91
C GLY A 1 -19.39 -6.74 -20.54
N GLU A 2 -19.82 -5.62 -19.98
CA GLU A 2 -19.28 -5.16 -18.69
C GLU A 2 -20.12 -5.73 -17.55
N ASP A 3 -19.64 -6.83 -16.97
CA ASP A 3 -20.20 -7.35 -15.73
C ASP A 3 -19.96 -6.35 -14.57
N PRO A 4 -20.77 -6.40 -13.50
CA PRO A 4 -20.67 -5.45 -12.39
C PRO A 4 -19.30 -5.42 -11.70
N ILE A 5 -18.55 -6.53 -11.68
CA ILE A 5 -17.24 -6.63 -11.04
C ILE A 5 -16.22 -5.84 -11.86
N THR A 6 -16.19 -6.04 -13.17
CA THR A 6 -15.31 -5.29 -14.07
C THR A 6 -15.54 -3.78 -13.94
N ARG A 7 -16.79 -3.33 -13.93
CA ARG A 7 -17.11 -1.90 -13.74
C ARG A 7 -16.67 -1.39 -12.37
N GLY A 8 -16.86 -2.19 -11.32
CA GLY A 8 -16.43 -1.86 -9.96
C GLY A 8 -14.91 -1.70 -9.85
N LEU A 9 -14.14 -2.61 -10.47
CA LEU A 9 -12.67 -2.54 -10.49
C LEU A 9 -12.15 -1.32 -11.25
N LEU A 10 -12.77 -0.99 -12.38
CA LEU A 10 -12.41 0.22 -13.14
C LEU A 10 -12.70 1.49 -12.33
N LEU A 11 -13.84 1.57 -11.65
CA LEU A 11 -14.14 2.68 -10.76
C LEU A 11 -13.14 2.78 -9.61
N LEU A 12 -12.79 1.65 -8.99
CA LEU A 12 -11.82 1.57 -7.91
C LEU A 12 -10.45 2.09 -8.35
N ARG A 13 -10.03 1.74 -9.57
CA ARG A 13 -8.80 2.26 -10.19
C ARG A 13 -8.84 3.78 -10.33
N GLU A 14 -9.92 4.34 -10.85
CA GLU A 14 -10.04 5.80 -11.02
C GLU A 14 -10.03 6.55 -9.69
N VAL A 15 -10.72 6.03 -8.67
CA VAL A 15 -10.72 6.62 -7.32
C VAL A 15 -9.34 6.56 -6.68
N THR A 16 -8.68 5.40 -6.70
CA THR A 16 -7.36 5.21 -6.09
C THR A 16 -6.28 6.04 -6.76
N ARG A 17 -6.34 6.26 -8.07
CA ARG A 17 -5.47 7.20 -8.79
C ARG A 17 -5.57 8.61 -8.22
N LYS A 18 -6.78 9.11 -7.97
CA LYS A 18 -7.01 10.44 -7.39
C LYS A 18 -6.51 10.53 -5.95
N LEU A 19 -6.73 9.48 -5.14
CA LEU A 19 -6.21 9.40 -3.77
C LEU A 19 -4.68 9.44 -3.75
N ARG A 20 -4.04 8.66 -4.63
CA ARG A 20 -2.59 8.65 -4.76
C ARG A 20 -2.05 10.01 -5.16
N GLN A 21 -2.66 10.66 -6.16
CA GLN A 21 -2.24 11.98 -6.61
C GLN A 21 -2.28 12.97 -5.44
N LYS A 22 -3.41 13.03 -4.72
CA LYS A 22 -3.56 13.88 -3.54
C LYS A 22 -2.48 13.61 -2.49
N ARG A 23 -2.16 12.33 -2.24
CA ARG A 23 -1.14 11.91 -1.28
C ARG A 23 0.27 12.38 -1.69
N VAL A 24 0.61 12.24 -2.96
CA VAL A 24 1.88 12.73 -3.53
C VAL A 24 1.96 14.26 -3.47
N ASP A 25 0.89 14.96 -3.80
CA ASP A 25 0.82 16.43 -3.74
C ASP A 25 1.01 16.96 -2.31
N LEU A 26 0.63 16.18 -1.30
CA LEU A 26 0.87 16.46 0.13
C LEU A 26 2.30 16.11 0.59
N GLY A 27 3.19 15.70 -0.32
CA GLY A 27 4.59 15.41 -0.03
C GLY A 27 4.89 13.98 0.40
N ALA A 28 3.99 13.02 0.12
CA ALA A 28 4.27 11.63 0.46
C ALA A 28 5.41 11.05 -0.38
N LEU A 29 6.32 10.34 0.29
CA LEU A 29 7.48 9.71 -0.32
C LEU A 29 7.13 8.30 -0.81
N THR A 30 7.65 7.92 -1.98
CA THR A 30 7.66 6.53 -2.44
C THR A 30 9.09 6.02 -2.31
N LEU A 31 9.34 5.21 -1.28
CA LEU A 31 10.62 4.54 -1.06
C LEU A 31 10.46 3.10 -1.58
N ALA A 32 10.88 2.87 -2.82
CA ALA A 32 10.85 1.53 -3.41
C ALA A 32 12.20 0.84 -3.15
N SER A 33 12.18 -0.19 -2.32
CA SER A 33 13.28 -1.15 -2.27
C SER A 33 13.05 -2.21 -3.34
N PRO A 34 14.08 -2.61 -4.11
CA PRO A 34 13.94 -3.70 -5.06
C PRO A 34 13.60 -4.99 -4.30
N GLU A 35 12.39 -5.51 -4.52
CA GLU A 35 11.97 -6.80 -3.95
C GLU A 35 12.32 -7.92 -4.94
N VAL A 36 12.88 -9.02 -4.43
CA VAL A 36 13.26 -10.20 -5.21
C VAL A 36 12.23 -11.30 -4.98
N LYS A 37 11.80 -11.96 -6.04
CA LYS A 37 10.90 -13.11 -5.99
C LYS A 37 11.64 -14.36 -6.48
N PHE A 38 11.66 -15.39 -5.63
CA PHE A 38 12.19 -16.70 -5.98
C PHE A 38 11.06 -17.57 -6.52
N GLU A 39 11.28 -18.22 -7.66
CA GLU A 39 10.44 -19.34 -8.09
C GLU A 39 11.09 -20.61 -7.54
N MET A 40 10.36 -21.35 -6.72
CA MET A 40 10.87 -22.56 -6.09
C MET A 40 10.19 -23.79 -6.69
N ASP A 41 10.95 -24.86 -6.82
CA ASP A 41 10.42 -26.16 -7.19
C ASP A 41 9.47 -26.66 -6.10
N THR A 42 8.29 -27.14 -6.50
CA THR A 42 7.24 -27.53 -5.56
C THR A 42 7.51 -28.88 -4.88
N GLU A 43 8.40 -29.70 -5.41
CA GLU A 43 8.74 -31.02 -4.87
C GLU A 43 10.09 -31.01 -4.13
N THR A 44 11.11 -30.35 -4.66
CA THR A 44 12.46 -30.31 -4.05
C THR A 44 12.69 -29.09 -3.17
N HIS A 45 11.85 -28.04 -3.28
CA HIS A 45 12.04 -26.73 -2.63
C HIS A 45 13.31 -25.96 -3.04
N ASP A 46 13.96 -26.37 -4.12
CA ASP A 46 15.13 -25.65 -4.65
C ASP A 46 14.69 -24.43 -5.47
N PRO A 47 15.46 -23.32 -5.45
CA PRO A 47 15.16 -22.15 -6.28
C PRO A 47 15.43 -22.47 -7.76
N LEU A 48 14.38 -22.41 -8.57
CA LEU A 48 14.43 -22.58 -10.03
C LEU A 48 14.87 -21.30 -10.74
N ASP A 49 14.37 -20.14 -10.28
CA ASP A 49 14.67 -18.84 -10.88
C ASP A 49 14.56 -17.70 -9.85
N VAL A 50 15.25 -16.60 -10.16
CA VAL A 50 15.27 -15.37 -9.36
C VAL A 50 14.83 -14.20 -10.24
N GLY A 51 13.62 -13.69 -9.97
CA GLY A 51 13.04 -12.56 -10.68
C GLY A 51 12.93 -11.30 -9.82
N MET A 52 12.86 -10.14 -10.47
CA MET A 52 12.50 -8.88 -9.80
C MET A 52 10.99 -8.80 -9.61
N TYR A 53 10.55 -8.37 -8.43
CA TYR A 53 9.13 -8.08 -8.19
C TYR A 53 8.70 -6.83 -8.97
N VAL A 54 7.71 -6.99 -9.84
CA VAL A 54 7.16 -5.89 -10.64
C VAL A 54 5.84 -5.42 -10.03
N THR A 55 5.84 -4.19 -9.50
CA THR A 55 4.62 -3.54 -9.02
C THR A 55 3.69 -3.22 -10.19
N ARG A 56 2.47 -3.76 -10.16
CA ARG A 56 1.42 -3.50 -11.17
C ARG A 56 0.45 -2.42 -10.68
N GLU A 57 -0.39 -1.92 -11.58
CA GLU A 57 -1.43 -0.95 -11.21
C GLU A 57 -2.39 -1.50 -10.15
N THR A 58 -2.76 -2.78 -10.23
CA THR A 58 -3.61 -3.44 -9.23
C THR A 58 -3.00 -3.42 -7.83
N ASN A 59 -1.67 -3.56 -7.70
CA ASN A 59 -1.00 -3.42 -6.40
C ASN A 59 -1.24 -2.03 -5.82
N LYS A 60 -1.11 -0.98 -6.64
CA LYS A 60 -1.36 0.41 -6.22
C LYS A 60 -2.80 0.63 -5.80
N VAL A 61 -3.77 0.01 -6.48
CA VAL A 61 -5.19 0.08 -6.08
C VAL A 61 -5.38 -0.47 -4.66
N VAL A 62 -4.80 -1.64 -4.38
CA VAL A 62 -4.86 -2.26 -3.05
C VAL A 62 -4.14 -1.40 -2.01
N GLU A 63 -2.93 -0.92 -2.32
CA GLU A 63 -2.16 -0.02 -1.43
C GLU A 63 -2.96 1.20 -1.00
N GLU A 64 -3.54 1.95 -1.93
CA GLU A 64 -4.27 3.19 -1.60
C GLU A 64 -5.55 2.93 -0.81
N MET A 65 -6.25 1.82 -1.10
CA MET A 65 -7.44 1.42 -0.34
C MET A 65 -7.06 1.01 1.09
N MET A 66 -5.97 0.28 1.27
CA MET A 66 -5.47 -0.10 2.58
C MET A 66 -5.01 1.11 3.40
N LEU A 67 -4.34 2.08 2.76
CA LEU A 67 -3.97 3.34 3.40
C LEU A 67 -5.21 4.11 3.88
N LEU A 68 -6.23 4.26 3.03
CA LEU A 68 -7.47 4.93 3.39
C LEU A 68 -8.20 4.24 4.55
N ALA A 69 -8.25 2.91 4.53
CA ALA A 69 -8.85 2.12 5.61
C ALA A 69 -8.09 2.34 6.93
N ASN A 70 -6.76 2.25 6.91
CA ASN A 70 -5.92 2.43 8.09
C ASN A 70 -6.05 3.84 8.68
N GLU A 71 -6.03 4.89 7.84
CA GLU A 71 -6.22 6.28 8.27
C GLU A 71 -7.60 6.48 8.91
N THR A 72 -8.64 5.92 8.29
CA THR A 72 -10.02 6.07 8.76
C THR A 72 -10.24 5.37 10.10
N VAL A 73 -9.74 4.15 10.26
CA VAL A 73 -9.81 3.42 11.53
C VAL A 73 -8.98 4.12 12.60
N ALA A 74 -7.77 4.58 12.29
CA ALA A 74 -6.91 5.31 13.22
C ALA A 74 -7.59 6.58 13.77
N ARG A 75 -8.24 7.38 12.90
CA ARG A 75 -9.05 8.53 13.35
C ARG A 75 -10.23 8.10 14.22
N CYS A 76 -10.97 7.10 13.77
CA CYS A 76 -12.15 6.60 14.48
C CYS A 76 -11.83 6.13 15.90
N ILE A 77 -10.78 5.31 16.09
CA ILE A 77 -10.42 4.81 17.43
C ILE A 77 -9.88 5.92 18.34
N PHE A 78 -9.21 6.92 17.77
CA PHE A 78 -8.69 8.06 18.52
C PHE A 78 -9.83 8.98 18.99
N GLU A 79 -10.77 9.31 18.10
CA GLU A 79 -11.89 10.21 18.38
C GLU A 79 -12.97 9.57 19.27
N LYS A 80 -13.24 8.27 19.13
CA LYS A 80 -14.32 7.57 19.85
C LYS A 80 -13.98 7.15 21.28
N GLY A 81 -12.96 7.75 21.90
CA GLY A 81 -12.74 7.67 23.34
C GLY A 81 -11.58 6.77 23.79
N PHE A 82 -10.83 6.17 22.87
CA PHE A 82 -9.61 5.42 23.21
C PHE A 82 -8.34 6.25 23.02
N ALA A 83 -8.42 7.59 23.02
CA ALA A 83 -7.29 8.47 22.71
C ALA A 83 -5.99 8.16 23.49
N ARG A 84 -6.10 7.69 24.75
CA ARG A 84 -4.94 7.33 25.59
C ARG A 84 -4.41 5.91 25.39
N THR A 85 -5.20 5.03 24.77
CA THR A 85 -4.91 3.59 24.62
C THR A 85 -4.97 3.12 23.17
N ALA A 86 -5.22 4.02 22.23
CA ALA A 86 -5.28 3.73 20.81
C ALA A 86 -3.91 3.28 20.30
N VAL A 87 -3.88 2.12 19.64
CA VAL A 87 -2.67 1.60 19.00
C VAL A 87 -2.50 2.32 17.67
N LEU A 88 -1.54 3.23 17.61
CA LEU A 88 -1.25 4.05 16.44
C LEU A 88 0.19 3.84 15.97
N ARG A 89 0.44 4.13 14.69
CA ARG A 89 1.78 4.04 14.06
C ARG A 89 2.21 5.41 13.54
N ARG A 90 3.44 5.83 13.85
CA ARG A 90 4.05 7.08 13.36
C ARG A 90 5.46 6.80 12.83
N HIS A 91 5.85 7.51 11.77
CA HIS A 91 7.22 7.57 11.29
C HIS A 91 7.81 8.96 11.60
N PRO A 92 8.89 9.09 12.41
CA PRO A 92 9.53 10.38 12.66
C PRO A 92 10.29 10.89 11.42
N VAL A 93 10.65 12.18 11.42
CA VAL A 93 11.51 12.74 10.37
C VAL A 93 12.93 12.16 10.45
N PRO A 94 13.64 11.96 9.32
CA PRO A 94 15.03 11.51 9.36
C PRO A 94 15.94 12.51 10.08
N THR A 95 16.95 12.03 10.81
CA THR A 95 17.97 12.89 11.46
C THR A 95 19.03 13.36 10.45
N GLN A 96 19.61 14.55 10.70
CA GLN A 96 20.61 15.16 9.82
C GLN A 96 21.88 14.31 9.55
N GLN A 97 22.18 13.33 10.41
CA GLN A 97 23.33 12.45 10.25
C GLN A 97 23.12 11.32 9.22
N MET A 98 21.90 11.12 8.74
CA MET A 98 21.53 10.07 7.77
C MET A 98 21.23 10.61 6.36
N PHE A 99 21.61 11.86 6.09
CA PHE A 99 21.56 12.47 4.75
C PHE A 99 22.94 12.52 4.11
#